data_AF-A0A0C5GW30-F1
#
_entry.id   AF-A0A0C5GW30-F1
#
_cell.length_a   1.000
_cell.length_b   1.000
_cell.length_c   1.000
_cell.angle_alpha   90.00
_cell.angle_beta   90.00
_cell.angle_gamma   90.00
#
_symmetry.space_group_name_H-M   'P 1'
#
loop_
_entity.id
_entity.type
_entity.pdbx_description
1 polymer ?
#
loop_
_entity_poly.entity_id
_entity_poly.type
_entity_poly.pdbx_seq_one_letter_code
_entity_poly.pdbx_strand_id
1 'polypeptide(L)'
;SIMLILITTVGIMVLIYSDNYMSHDQGYLRFFAYMSFSNTSMLGLVTSSNLIQIYFFWELVGMCSYLLIGFWFTRPIAANACQKAFVTNRVGDFGLLLGILGFYWITGSLEFRDLFEIFNNVVDNNGVDCLFVTLCACLLFAGAVAKSAQFPLHVWLPDAMEGPTPISALIHAATMVAAGIFLVARLLPLFIVIPFITNLIAFIGIITLLLGA
;
A
#
# COMPACT_ATOMS: atom_id res chain seq x y z
N SER A 1 1.67 6.10 -16.15
CA SER A 1 0.61 5.91 -17.15
C SER A 1 -0.06 4.55 -17.01
N ILE A 2 0.68 3.43 -16.98
CA ILE A 2 0.11 2.07 -16.91
C ILE A 2 -0.80 1.87 -15.69
N MET A 3 -0.35 2.21 -14.48
CA MET A 3 -1.16 2.06 -13.25
C MET A 3 -2.45 2.89 -13.26
N LEU A 4 -2.44 4.09 -13.88
CA LEU A 4 -3.65 4.92 -13.99
C LEU A 4 -4.71 4.26 -14.88
N ILE A 5 -4.29 3.65 -15.98
CA ILE A 5 -5.19 2.91 -16.87
C ILE A 5 -5.75 1.70 -16.12
N LEU A 6 -4.91 0.96 -15.40
CA LEU A 6 -5.34 -0.20 -14.61
C LEU A 6 -6.39 0.19 -13.56
N ILE A 7 -6.11 1.22 -12.75
CA ILE A 7 -7.01 1.66 -11.67
C ILE A 7 -8.35 2.16 -12.24
N THR A 8 -8.33 2.96 -13.30
CA THR A 8 -9.56 3.51 -13.87
C THR A 8 -10.39 2.43 -14.58
N THR A 9 -9.77 1.53 -15.33
CA THR A 9 -10.49 0.44 -16.04
C THR A 9 -11.12 -0.55 -15.06
N VAL A 10 -10.36 -1.03 -14.08
CA VAL A 10 -10.89 -1.93 -13.03
C VAL A 10 -11.91 -1.18 -12.18
N GLY A 11 -11.65 0.07 -11.80
CA GLY A 11 -12.57 0.88 -11.02
C GLY A 11 -13.94 1.05 -11.68
N ILE A 12 -13.97 1.34 -12.99
CA ILE A 12 -15.22 1.45 -13.76
C ILE A 12 -15.93 0.10 -13.84
N MET A 13 -15.21 -0.98 -14.15
CA MET A 13 -15.80 -2.33 -14.23
C MET A 13 -16.42 -2.76 -12.89
N VAL A 14 -15.75 -2.49 -11.77
CA VAL A 14 -16.27 -2.82 -10.45
C VAL A 14 -17.49 -1.96 -10.11
N LEU A 15 -17.53 -0.68 -10.50
CA LEU A 15 -18.72 0.16 -10.30
C LEU A 15 -19.94 -0.40 -11.07
N ILE A 16 -19.75 -0.85 -12.31
CA ILE A 16 -20.82 -1.50 -13.10
C ILE A 16 -21.28 -2.80 -12.42
N TYR A 17 -20.35 -3.63 -11.97
CA TYR A 17 -20.66 -4.88 -11.27
C TYR A 17 -21.42 -4.63 -9.95
N SER A 18 -21.04 -3.56 -9.25
CA SER A 18 -21.62 -3.21 -7.94
C SER A 18 -23.07 -2.77 -8.01
N ASP A 19 -23.50 -2.21 -9.16
CA ASP A 19 -24.88 -1.74 -9.34
C ASP A 19 -25.89 -2.88 -9.17
N ASN A 20 -25.66 -3.99 -9.87
CA ASN A 20 -26.48 -5.19 -9.73
C ASN A 20 -26.33 -5.84 -8.35
N TYR A 21 -25.10 -5.94 -7.83
CA TYR A 21 -24.81 -6.63 -6.57
C TYR A 21 -25.49 -5.94 -5.36
N MET A 22 -25.48 -4.60 -5.32
CA MET A 22 -26.02 -3.82 -4.19
C MET A 22 -27.47 -3.35 -4.39
N SER A 23 -28.11 -3.68 -5.51
CA SER A 23 -29.47 -3.21 -5.85
C SER A 23 -30.53 -3.49 -4.78
N HIS A 24 -30.33 -4.54 -3.98
CA HIS A 24 -31.25 -4.95 -2.91
C HIS A 24 -30.82 -4.50 -1.51
N ASP A 25 -29.65 -3.87 -1.37
CA ASP A 25 -29.08 -3.50 -0.08
C ASP A 25 -29.38 -2.03 0.27
N GLN A 26 -29.81 -1.78 1.51
CA GLN A 26 -30.17 -0.44 2.00
C GLN A 26 -28.98 0.54 2.01
N GLY A 27 -27.75 0.02 1.98
CA GLY A 27 -26.51 0.79 2.02
C GLY A 27 -25.97 1.24 0.65
N TYR A 28 -26.76 1.14 -0.43
CA TYR A 28 -26.33 1.41 -1.81
C TYR A 28 -25.56 2.73 -1.97
N LEU A 29 -26.12 3.88 -1.57
CA LEU A 29 -25.47 5.18 -1.73
C LEU A 29 -24.14 5.29 -0.96
N ARG A 30 -24.10 4.72 0.25
CA ARG A 30 -22.89 4.70 1.09
C ARG A 30 -21.79 3.88 0.43
N PHE A 31 -22.15 2.75 -0.18
CA PHE A 31 -21.21 1.88 -0.87
C PHE A 31 -20.53 2.62 -2.04
N PHE A 32 -21.31 3.25 -2.91
CA PHE A 32 -20.78 4.00 -4.05
C PHE A 32 -19.92 5.21 -3.63
N ALA A 33 -20.29 5.88 -2.53
CA ALA A 33 -19.47 6.95 -1.95
C ALA A 33 -18.09 6.43 -1.50
N TYR A 34 -18.05 5.32 -0.76
CA TYR A 34 -16.78 4.72 -0.31
C TYR A 34 -15.93 4.18 -1.46
N MET A 35 -16.56 3.56 -2.46
CA MET A 35 -15.86 3.08 -3.66
C MET A 35 -15.23 4.22 -4.48
N SER A 36 -15.98 5.31 -4.68
CA SER A 36 -15.49 6.49 -5.40
C SER A 36 -14.34 7.16 -4.64
N PHE A 37 -14.46 7.24 -3.31
CA PHE A 37 -13.41 7.77 -2.45
C PHE A 37 -12.15 6.89 -2.50
N SER A 38 -12.30 5.57 -2.46
CA SER A 38 -11.20 4.61 -2.61
C SER A 38 -10.47 4.79 -3.95
N ASN A 39 -11.21 4.85 -5.06
CA ASN A 39 -10.62 5.08 -6.39
C ASN A 39 -9.88 6.42 -6.47
N THR A 40 -10.48 7.50 -5.95
CA THR A 40 -9.85 8.82 -5.94
C THR A 40 -8.55 8.83 -5.14
N SER A 41 -8.55 8.16 -3.98
CA SER A 41 -7.36 8.03 -3.15
C SER A 41 -6.23 7.27 -3.82
N MET A 42 -6.54 6.18 -4.51
CA MET A 42 -5.56 5.39 -5.24
C MET A 42 -5.02 6.13 -6.47
N LEU A 43 -5.87 6.89 -7.18
CA LEU A 43 -5.43 7.76 -8.26
C LEU A 43 -4.47 8.85 -7.77
N GLY A 44 -4.77 9.46 -6.62
CA GLY A 44 -3.86 10.41 -5.95
C GLY A 44 -2.53 9.80 -5.54
N LEU A 45 -2.55 8.54 -5.06
CA LEU A 45 -1.34 7.79 -4.72
C LEU A 45 -0.45 7.60 -5.95
N VAL A 46 -1.01 7.24 -7.11
CA VAL A 46 -0.21 6.96 -8.31
C VAL A 46 0.36 8.22 -8.97
N THR A 47 -0.35 9.35 -8.87
CA THR A 47 0.10 10.64 -9.44
C THR A 47 1.12 11.38 -8.58
N SER A 48 1.39 10.90 -7.38
CA SER A 48 2.26 11.59 -6.43
C SER A 48 3.73 11.73 -6.91
N SER A 49 4.32 12.90 -6.63
CA SER A 49 5.74 13.22 -6.94
C SER A 49 6.67 13.10 -5.74
N ASN A 50 6.10 13.02 -4.53
CA ASN A 50 6.80 13.07 -3.26
C ASN A 50 6.50 11.89 -2.35
N LEU A 51 7.44 11.54 -1.48
CA LEU A 51 7.24 10.53 -0.43
C LEU A 51 6.12 10.92 0.56
N ILE A 52 6.03 12.19 0.97
CA ILE A 52 4.93 12.67 1.84
C ILE A 52 3.59 12.53 1.14
N GLN A 53 3.53 12.88 -0.14
CA GLN A 53 2.29 12.79 -0.90
C GLN A 53 1.85 11.33 -1.07
N ILE A 54 2.79 10.40 -1.30
CA ILE A 54 2.50 8.96 -1.20
C ILE A 54 1.92 8.67 0.18
N TYR A 55 2.59 9.04 1.27
CA TYR A 55 2.16 8.71 2.62
C TYR A 55 0.74 9.23 2.94
N PHE A 56 0.41 10.44 2.50
CA PHE A 56 -0.94 10.99 2.66
C PHE A 56 -2.00 10.11 1.98
N PHE A 57 -1.80 9.77 0.71
CA PHE A 57 -2.76 8.92 -0.02
C PHE A 57 -2.68 7.45 0.41
N TRP A 58 -1.54 7.00 0.91
CA TRP A 58 -1.33 5.66 1.48
C TRP A 58 -2.25 5.41 2.66
N GLU A 59 -2.33 6.42 3.53
CA GLU A 59 -3.19 6.40 4.70
C GLU A 59 -4.66 6.53 4.33
N LEU A 60 -4.96 7.35 3.33
CA LEU A 60 -6.31 7.49 2.78
C LEU A 60 -6.80 6.17 2.18
N VAL A 61 -5.98 5.47 1.40
CA VAL A 61 -6.30 4.13 0.86
C VAL A 61 -6.55 3.13 2.00
N GLY A 62 -5.76 3.19 3.08
CA GLY A 62 -5.96 2.37 4.27
C GLY A 62 -7.25 2.68 5.04
N MET A 63 -7.65 3.96 5.10
CA MET A 63 -8.93 4.37 5.67
C MET A 63 -10.09 3.87 4.81
N CYS A 64 -9.99 3.99 3.49
CA CYS A 64 -11.00 3.48 2.56
C CYS A 64 -11.19 1.97 2.71
N SER A 65 -10.10 1.19 2.78
CA SER A 65 -10.20 -0.26 2.94
C SER A 65 -10.83 -0.65 4.27
N TYR A 66 -10.55 0.08 5.36
CA TYR A 66 -11.23 -0.11 6.64
C TYR A 66 -12.75 0.09 6.54
N LEU A 67 -13.19 1.19 5.91
CA LEU A 67 -14.62 1.50 5.74
C LEU A 67 -15.32 0.48 4.84
N LEU A 68 -14.64 0.00 3.80
CA LEU A 68 -15.17 -0.96 2.84
C LEU A 68 -15.27 -2.38 3.44
N ILE A 69 -14.23 -2.87 4.12
CA ILE A 69 -14.29 -4.18 4.81
C ILE A 69 -15.37 -4.17 5.90
N GLY A 70 -15.46 -3.07 6.66
CA GLY A 70 -16.46 -2.88 7.71
C GLY A 70 -17.85 -2.45 7.21
N PHE A 71 -18.17 -2.61 5.92
CA PHE A 71 -19.41 -2.07 5.34
C PHE A 71 -20.67 -2.61 6.02
N TRP A 72 -20.70 -3.92 6.33
CA TRP A 72 -21.75 -4.55 7.12
C TRP A 72 -21.39 -4.58 8.61
N PHE A 73 -21.24 -3.38 9.19
CA PHE A 73 -20.85 -3.16 10.60
C PHE A 73 -21.77 -3.83 11.64
N THR A 74 -22.98 -4.29 11.26
CA THR A 74 -23.89 -5.04 12.14
C THR A 74 -23.39 -6.45 12.45
N ARG A 75 -22.50 -7.00 11.61
CA ARG A 75 -21.89 -8.32 11.84
C ARG A 75 -20.62 -8.16 12.68
N PRO A 76 -20.51 -8.80 13.85
CA PRO A 76 -19.33 -8.66 14.71
C PRO A 76 -18.07 -9.23 14.04
N ILE A 77 -18.22 -10.23 13.17
CA ILE A 77 -17.13 -10.84 12.41
C ILE A 77 -16.51 -9.81 11.45
N ALA A 78 -17.35 -9.09 10.70
CA ALA A 78 -16.90 -8.04 9.78
C ALA A 78 -16.27 -6.84 10.52
N ALA A 79 -16.79 -6.49 11.71
CA ALA A 79 -16.21 -5.44 12.55
C ALA A 79 -14.81 -5.82 13.07
N ASN A 80 -14.62 -7.07 13.51
CA ASN A 80 -13.31 -7.55 13.93
C ASN A 80 -12.33 -7.66 12.75
N ALA A 81 -12.81 -8.08 11.58
CA ALA A 81 -12.03 -8.17 10.35
C ALA A 81 -11.50 -6.80 9.92
N CYS A 82 -12.35 -5.76 9.90
CA CYS A 82 -11.90 -4.42 9.50
C CYS A 82 -10.89 -3.83 10.50
N GLN A 83 -11.08 -4.04 11.81
CA GLN A 83 -10.12 -3.62 12.83
C GLN A 83 -8.78 -4.33 12.67
N LYS A 84 -8.78 -5.65 12.48
CA LYS A 84 -7.56 -6.42 12.24
C LYS A 84 -6.82 -5.93 11.00
N ALA A 85 -7.54 -5.71 9.90
CA ALA A 85 -6.97 -5.14 8.69
C ALA A 85 -6.37 -3.75 8.93
N PHE A 86 -7.07 -2.87 9.63
CA PHE A 86 -6.54 -1.54 9.89
C PHE A 86 -5.28 -1.58 10.77
N VAL A 87 -5.30 -2.33 11.87
CA VAL A 87 -4.17 -2.40 12.81
C VAL A 87 -2.93 -3.01 12.15
N THR A 88 -3.08 -4.12 11.41
CA THR A 88 -1.96 -4.76 10.71
C THR A 88 -1.33 -3.84 9.68
N ASN A 89 -2.14 -3.07 8.94
CA ASN A 89 -1.64 -2.09 8.00
C ASN A 89 -0.95 -0.91 8.70
N ARG A 90 -1.50 -0.44 9.83
CA ARG A 90 -0.89 0.64 10.62
C ARG A 90 0.50 0.33 11.13
N VAL A 91 0.78 -0.93 11.45
CA VAL A 91 2.14 -1.37 11.84
C VAL A 91 3.11 -1.16 10.67
N GLY A 92 2.72 -1.50 9.44
CA GLY A 92 3.53 -1.21 8.25
C GLY A 92 3.62 0.28 7.95
N ASP A 93 2.52 1.01 8.10
CA ASP A 93 2.46 2.45 7.84
C ASP A 93 3.37 3.24 8.81
N PHE A 94 3.50 2.77 10.05
CA PHE A 94 4.48 3.29 11.01
C PHE A 94 5.92 3.06 10.55
N GLY A 95 6.23 1.87 10.03
CA GLY A 95 7.52 1.57 9.39
C GLY A 95 7.79 2.50 8.21
N LEU A 96 6.81 2.68 7.32
CA LEU A 96 6.91 3.59 6.18
C LEU A 96 7.24 5.02 6.62
N LEU A 97 6.53 5.54 7.63
CA LEU A 97 6.75 6.89 8.16
C LEU A 97 8.17 7.05 8.71
N LEU A 98 8.65 6.10 9.50
CA LEU A 98 10.02 6.11 10.03
C LEU A 98 11.06 6.04 8.91
N GLY A 99 10.81 5.23 7.88
CA GLY A 99 11.67 5.16 6.69
C GLY A 99 11.74 6.51 5.96
N ILE A 100 10.61 7.18 5.75
CA ILE A 100 10.54 8.50 5.12
C ILE A 100 11.32 9.54 5.92
N LEU A 101 11.14 9.57 7.24
CA LEU A 101 11.87 10.50 8.12
C LEU A 101 13.37 10.20 8.14
N GLY A 102 13.76 8.93 8.12
CA GLY A 102 15.16 8.52 8.06
C GLY A 102 15.85 8.97 6.76
N PHE A 103 15.20 8.80 5.61
CA PHE A 103 15.73 9.31 4.34
C PHE A 103 15.75 10.83 4.28
N TYR A 104 14.72 11.50 4.81
CA TYR A 104 14.74 12.96 4.93
C TYR A 104 15.92 13.47 5.74
N TRP A 105 16.28 12.78 6.82
CA TRP A 105 17.43 13.16 7.64
C TRP A 105 18.77 13.04 6.89
N ILE A 106 18.86 12.10 5.93
CA ILE A 106 20.06 11.89 5.10
C ILE A 106 20.10 12.86 3.93
N THR A 107 19.01 12.97 3.16
CA THR A 107 19.00 13.69 1.87
C THR A 107 18.49 15.12 1.98
N GLY A 108 17.70 15.46 2.99
CA GLY A 108 17.04 16.76 3.14
C GLY A 108 15.93 17.05 2.13
N SER A 109 15.65 16.15 1.19
CA SER A 109 14.58 16.26 0.18
C SER A 109 13.70 15.02 0.15
N LEU A 110 12.44 15.22 -0.19
CA LEU A 110 11.40 14.18 -0.26
C LEU A 110 10.85 13.98 -1.67
N GLU A 111 11.35 14.78 -2.63
CA GLU A 111 11.14 14.60 -4.07
C GLU A 111 11.97 13.41 -4.54
N PHE A 112 11.36 12.51 -5.33
CA PHE A 112 12.05 11.28 -5.76
C PHE A 112 13.35 11.56 -6.51
N ARG A 113 13.38 12.60 -7.36
CA ARG A 113 14.55 12.93 -8.19
C ARG A 113 15.74 13.32 -7.34
N ASP A 114 15.55 14.33 -6.50
CA ASP A 114 16.59 14.85 -5.60
C ASP A 114 17.04 13.78 -4.61
N LEU A 115 16.09 12.99 -4.09
CA LEU A 115 16.39 11.91 -3.15
C LEU A 115 17.35 10.89 -3.76
N PHE A 116 17.12 10.45 -5.00
CA PHE A 116 18.01 9.48 -5.65
C PHE A 116 19.38 10.07 -6.00
N GLU A 117 19.41 11.32 -6.46
CA GLU A 117 20.67 11.99 -6.83
C GLU A 117 21.56 12.23 -5.60
N ILE A 118 20.99 12.80 -4.54
CA ILE A 118 21.73 13.07 -3.29
C ILE A 118 22.16 11.77 -2.64
N PHE A 119 21.29 10.75 -2.62
CA PHE A 119 21.61 9.47 -2.03
C PHE A 119 22.80 8.78 -2.72
N ASN A 120 22.84 8.75 -4.06
CA ASN A 120 23.98 8.17 -4.79
C ASN A 120 25.29 8.92 -4.47
N ASN A 121 25.26 10.26 -4.46
CA ASN A 121 26.44 11.06 -4.12
C ASN A 121 26.93 10.80 -2.69
N VAL A 122 26.01 10.60 -1.74
CA VAL A 122 26.35 10.35 -0.34
C VAL A 122 26.92 8.95 -0.13
N VAL A 123 26.40 7.95 -0.86
CA VAL A 123 26.92 6.58 -0.86
C VAL A 123 28.32 6.53 -1.45
N ASP A 124 28.57 7.18 -2.58
CA ASP A 124 29.89 7.20 -3.23
C ASP A 124 30.97 7.88 -2.36
N ASN A 125 30.58 8.88 -1.57
CA ASN A 125 31.48 9.59 -0.66
C ASN A 125 31.65 8.89 0.71
N ASN A 126 31.06 7.70 0.92
CA ASN A 126 31.03 6.99 2.20
C ASN A 126 30.58 7.86 3.40
N GLY A 127 29.70 8.83 3.15
CA GLY A 127 29.33 9.83 4.14
C GLY A 127 28.35 9.36 5.22
N VAL A 128 27.76 8.17 5.07
CA VAL A 128 26.69 7.66 5.93
C VAL A 128 26.91 6.19 6.30
N ASP A 129 26.55 5.85 7.54
CA ASP A 129 26.57 4.48 8.04
C ASP A 129 25.67 3.56 7.20
N CYS A 130 26.27 2.56 6.56
CA CYS A 130 25.57 1.57 5.74
C CYS A 130 24.47 0.82 6.53
N LEU A 131 24.68 0.61 7.84
CA LEU A 131 23.68 -0.01 8.73
C LEU A 131 22.44 0.88 8.93
N PHE A 132 22.61 2.19 8.99
CA PHE A 132 21.48 3.12 9.15
C PHE A 132 20.65 3.18 7.87
N VAL A 133 21.30 3.28 6.72
CA VAL A 133 20.66 3.29 5.39
C VAL A 133 19.88 2.00 5.13
N THR A 134 20.48 0.85 5.41
CA THR A 134 19.81 -0.46 5.27
C THR A 134 18.59 -0.55 6.20
N LEU A 135 18.67 -0.07 7.44
CA LEU A 135 17.55 -0.01 8.36
C LEU A 135 16.41 0.90 7.85
N CYS A 136 16.72 2.11 7.35
CA CYS A 136 15.72 2.99 6.75
C CYS A 136 15.04 2.37 5.52
N ALA A 137 15.81 1.69 4.66
CA ALA A 137 15.27 0.99 3.50
C ALA A 137 14.38 -0.20 3.90
N CYS A 138 14.77 -0.98 4.91
CA CYS A 138 13.92 -2.03 5.50
C CYS A 138 12.59 -1.47 6.02
N LEU A 139 12.63 -0.31 6.69
CA LEU A 139 11.45 0.36 7.22
C LEU A 139 10.51 0.86 6.12
N LEU A 140 11.04 1.45 5.03
CA LEU A 140 10.25 1.77 3.85
C LEU A 140 9.58 0.53 3.25
N PHE A 141 10.32 -0.58 3.16
CA PHE A 141 9.79 -1.83 2.63
C PHE A 141 8.72 -2.45 3.54
N ALA A 142 8.80 -2.29 4.86
CA ALA A 142 7.79 -2.77 5.79
C ALA A 142 6.37 -2.21 5.50
N GLY A 143 6.29 -0.97 5.02
CA GLY A 143 5.03 -0.40 4.51
C GLY A 143 4.46 -1.20 3.34
N ALA A 144 5.30 -1.46 2.33
CA ALA A 144 4.89 -2.26 1.17
C ALA A 144 4.46 -3.68 1.58
N VAL A 145 5.18 -4.32 2.50
CA VAL A 145 4.87 -5.66 3.04
C VAL A 145 3.46 -5.70 3.64
N ALA A 146 3.07 -4.69 4.42
CA ALA A 146 1.74 -4.67 5.05
C ALA A 146 0.60 -4.55 4.02
N LYS A 147 0.66 -3.54 3.13
CA LYS A 147 -0.41 -3.30 2.13
C LYS A 147 -0.53 -4.40 1.09
N SER A 148 0.58 -5.07 0.75
CA SER A 148 0.59 -6.20 -0.18
C SER A 148 0.45 -7.56 0.49
N ALA A 149 0.10 -7.59 1.78
CA ALA A 149 -0.13 -8.80 2.57
C ALA A 149 1.00 -9.83 2.45
N GLN A 150 2.24 -9.35 2.52
CA GLN A 150 3.42 -10.20 2.48
C GLN A 150 3.74 -10.72 3.89
N PHE A 151 4.53 -11.78 3.97
CA PHE A 151 5.03 -12.33 5.22
C PHE A 151 5.90 -11.26 5.89
N PRO A 152 5.67 -10.94 7.19
CA PRO A 152 4.78 -11.62 8.13
C PRO A 152 3.34 -11.05 8.19
N LEU A 153 3.08 -9.85 7.68
CA LEU A 153 1.84 -9.08 7.83
C LEU A 153 0.71 -9.48 6.85
N HIS A 154 0.55 -10.77 6.57
CA HIS A 154 -0.44 -11.31 5.61
C HIS A 154 -1.80 -11.64 6.24
N VAL A 155 -1.87 -11.70 7.58
CA VAL A 155 -3.01 -12.27 8.35
C VAL A 155 -4.32 -11.52 8.15
N TRP A 156 -4.30 -10.28 7.68
CA TRP A 156 -5.53 -9.52 7.44
C TRP A 156 -6.26 -9.89 6.14
N LEU A 157 -5.55 -10.49 5.18
CA LEU A 157 -6.07 -10.73 3.85
C LEU A 157 -7.24 -11.73 3.81
N PRO A 158 -7.19 -12.87 4.54
CA PRO A 158 -8.31 -13.82 4.55
C PRO A 158 -9.58 -13.21 5.16
N ASP A 159 -9.45 -12.47 6.26
CA ASP A 159 -10.58 -11.86 6.96
C ASP A 159 -11.19 -10.69 6.17
N ALA A 160 -10.41 -10.03 5.30
CA ALA A 160 -10.92 -8.98 4.43
C ALA A 160 -12.02 -9.45 3.47
N MET A 161 -12.14 -10.77 3.25
CA MET A 161 -13.19 -11.39 2.43
C MET A 161 -14.57 -11.37 3.07
N GLU A 162 -14.68 -10.99 4.35
CA GLU A 162 -15.97 -10.73 5.01
C GLU A 162 -16.69 -9.50 4.46
N GLY A 163 -15.97 -8.63 3.73
CA GLY A 163 -16.54 -7.50 3.01
C GLY A 163 -17.34 -7.92 1.76
N PRO A 164 -18.11 -6.99 1.17
CA PRO A 164 -18.81 -7.23 -0.10
C PRO A 164 -17.86 -7.69 -1.24
N THR A 165 -18.32 -8.61 -2.09
CA THR A 165 -17.49 -9.17 -3.18
C THR A 165 -16.95 -8.16 -4.19
N PRO A 166 -17.64 -7.03 -4.54
CA PRO A 166 -17.02 -6.04 -5.42
C PRO A 166 -15.82 -5.34 -4.77
N ILE A 167 -15.80 -5.25 -3.43
CA ILE A 167 -14.70 -4.63 -2.69
C ILE A 167 -13.47 -5.51 -2.73
N SER A 168 -13.60 -6.83 -2.52
CA SER A 168 -12.45 -7.74 -2.59
C SER A 168 -11.82 -7.66 -3.99
N ALA A 169 -12.63 -7.66 -5.05
CA ALA A 169 -12.14 -7.46 -6.42
C ALA A 169 -11.31 -6.16 -6.55
N LEU A 170 -11.80 -5.05 -6.00
CA LEU A 170 -11.10 -3.76 -6.07
C LEU A 170 -9.83 -3.70 -5.21
N ILE A 171 -9.87 -4.24 -3.98
CA ILE A 171 -8.74 -4.26 -3.04
C ILE A 171 -7.58 -5.10 -3.57
N HIS A 172 -7.87 -6.27 -4.14
CA HIS A 172 -6.85 -7.19 -4.63
C HIS A 172 -6.32 -6.80 -6.01
N ALA A 173 -7.16 -6.28 -6.90
CA ALA A 173 -6.74 -5.99 -8.28
C ALA A 173 -6.17 -4.57 -8.44
N ALA A 174 -6.76 -3.56 -7.81
CA ALA A 174 -6.55 -2.16 -8.20
C ALA A 174 -5.99 -1.24 -7.12
N THR A 175 -6.27 -1.48 -5.83
CA THR A 175 -5.92 -0.50 -4.78
C THR A 175 -4.82 -0.97 -3.84
N MET A 176 -5.17 -1.78 -2.86
CA MET A 176 -4.33 -1.99 -1.67
C MET A 176 -3.06 -2.77 -1.99
N VAL A 177 -3.19 -3.90 -2.69
CA VAL A 177 -2.03 -4.71 -3.10
C VAL A 177 -1.20 -3.97 -4.15
N ALA A 178 -1.87 -3.31 -5.10
CA ALA A 178 -1.24 -2.50 -6.13
C ALA A 178 -0.41 -1.33 -5.57
N ALA A 179 -0.85 -0.71 -4.47
CA ALA A 179 -0.11 0.35 -3.78
C ALA A 179 1.23 -0.15 -3.23
N GLY A 180 1.25 -1.34 -2.62
CA GLY A 180 2.48 -2.00 -2.16
C GLY A 180 3.51 -2.15 -3.27
N ILE A 181 3.10 -2.72 -4.39
CA ILE A 181 3.96 -2.94 -5.56
C ILE A 181 4.39 -1.62 -6.19
N PHE A 182 3.48 -0.64 -6.28
CA PHE A 182 3.77 0.68 -6.82
C PHE A 182 4.88 1.40 -6.05
N LEU A 183 4.84 1.35 -4.71
CA LEU A 183 5.88 1.94 -3.87
C LEU A 183 7.24 1.30 -4.12
N VAL A 184 7.30 -0.03 -4.16
CA VAL A 184 8.56 -0.75 -4.43
C VAL A 184 9.10 -0.42 -5.82
N ALA A 185 8.24 -0.36 -6.83
CA ALA A 185 8.63 0.01 -8.19
C ALA A 185 9.15 1.46 -8.29
N ARG A 186 8.53 2.40 -7.57
CA ARG A 186 8.98 3.81 -7.49
C ARG A 186 10.34 3.94 -6.79
N LEU A 187 10.58 3.14 -5.75
CA LEU A 187 11.79 3.15 -4.94
C LEU A 187 12.89 2.19 -5.43
N LEU A 188 12.67 1.54 -6.57
CA LEU A 188 13.60 0.58 -7.15
C LEU A 188 15.02 1.17 -7.37
N PRO A 189 15.21 2.43 -7.83
CA PRO A 189 16.54 3.03 -7.94
C PRO A 189 17.30 3.06 -6.61
N LEU A 190 16.60 3.22 -5.48
CA LEU A 190 17.19 3.21 -4.14
C LEU A 190 17.54 1.78 -3.70
N PHE A 191 16.65 0.81 -3.95
CA PHE A 191 16.85 -0.57 -3.51
C PHE A 191 17.96 -1.31 -4.27
N ILE A 192 18.23 -0.97 -5.54
CA ILE A 192 19.33 -1.58 -6.30
C ILE A 192 20.69 -1.25 -5.67
N VAL A 193 20.86 -0.04 -5.15
CA VAL A 193 22.12 0.40 -4.53
C VAL A 193 22.40 -0.38 -3.24
N ILE A 194 21.35 -0.95 -2.62
CA ILE A 194 21.44 -1.69 -1.37
C ILE A 194 21.17 -3.19 -1.64
N PRO A 195 22.19 -4.00 -1.98
CA PRO A 195 22.00 -5.40 -2.41
C PRO A 195 21.30 -6.26 -1.36
N PHE A 196 21.54 -5.98 -0.07
CA PHE A 196 20.88 -6.68 1.03
C PHE A 196 19.34 -6.55 0.98
N ILE A 197 18.83 -5.35 0.68
CA ILE A 197 17.38 -5.10 0.62
C ILE A 197 16.76 -5.80 -0.57
N THR A 198 17.40 -5.76 -1.74
CA THR A 198 16.92 -6.47 -2.92
C THR A 198 16.79 -7.97 -2.67
N ASN A 199 17.78 -8.58 -2.00
CA ASN A 199 17.72 -9.99 -1.60
C ASN A 199 16.60 -10.26 -0.57
N LEU A 200 16.39 -9.36 0.38
CA LEU A 200 15.34 -9.47 1.39
C LEU A 200 13.94 -9.38 0.77
N ILE A 201 13.73 -8.48 -0.20
CA ILE A 201 12.48 -8.37 -0.97
C ILE A 201 12.19 -9.69 -1.69
N ALA A 202 13.19 -10.23 -2.40
CA ALA A 202 13.05 -11.49 -3.12
C ALA A 202 12.76 -12.67 -2.17
N PHE A 203 13.46 -12.73 -1.03
CA PHE A 203 13.27 -13.78 -0.03
C PHE A 203 11.86 -13.78 0.58
N ILE A 204 11.37 -12.60 0.98
CA ILE A 204 10.00 -12.46 1.49
C ILE A 204 8.98 -12.83 0.41
N GLY A 205 9.20 -12.42 -0.84
CA GLY A 205 8.35 -12.79 -1.98
C GLY A 205 8.29 -14.29 -2.25
N ILE A 206 9.40 -15.02 -2.07
CA ILE A 206 9.43 -16.48 -2.22
C ILE A 206 8.64 -17.14 -1.09
N ILE A 207 8.83 -16.69 0.15
CA ILE A 207 8.09 -17.22 1.30
C ILE A 207 6.59 -17.01 1.12
N THR A 208 6.17 -15.84 0.68
CA THR A 208 4.75 -15.53 0.50
C THR A 208 4.13 -16.32 -0.62
N LEU A 209 4.85 -16.52 -1.72
CA LEU A 209 4.41 -17.37 -2.82
C LEU A 209 4.21 -18.82 -2.33
N LEU A 210 5.13 -19.36 -1.53
CA LEU A 210 5.02 -20.72 -1.01
C LEU A 210 3.94 -20.89 0.06
N LEU A 211 3.73 -19.89 0.92
CA LEU A 211 2.68 -19.93 1.95
C LEU A 211 1.28 -19.69 1.38
N GLY A 212 1.18 -18.93 0.28
CA GLY A 212 -0.08 -18.58 -0.36
C GLY A 212 -0.54 -19.54 -1.46
N ALA A 213 0.34 -20.42 -1.95
CA ALA A 213 0.04 -21.46 -2.94
C ALA A 213 -0.61 -22.69 -2.31
#